data_AF-A0A960U9W8-F1
#
_entry.id   AF-A0A960U9W8-F1
#
_cell.length_a   1.000
_cell.length_b   1.000
_cell.length_c   1.000
_cell.angle_alpha   90.00
_cell.angle_beta   90.00
_cell.angle_gamma   90.00
#
_symmetry.space_group_name_H-M   'P 1'
#
loop_
_entity.id
_entity.type
_entity.pdbx_description
1 polymer ?
#
loop_
_entity_poly.entity_id
_entity_poly.type
_entity_poly.pdbx_seq_one_letter_code
_entity_poly.pdbx_strand_id
1 'polypeptide(L)'
;MKKLIWQPDPVTLYWAKTTTLTLIDRNQADNDDYFYEVMTKRFNPSSWKKYILKPDFPEFVFKENSLNSCPSNIMECFKRKQYLEGLVLTVIWGNMVRTANKIYQKDLKTIQEELAKLPELIEESSSIESSWNVLTQKLGWSKVMSSKYLHFLTRSMGYEQNHPVAIDNRAIIDGLWPALVRLFKEQGDTTRQLPKPWNTDDSFETFNRYMTLINYWAELCSVPNIRVEVTLFMMYV
;
A
#
# COMPACT_ATOMS: atom_id res chain seq x y z
N MET A 1 -12.15 10.29 -13.71
CA MET A 1 -11.18 9.94 -12.65
C MET A 1 -11.88 9.03 -11.65
N LYS A 2 -11.36 7.80 -11.42
CA LYS A 2 -11.99 6.87 -10.48
C LYS A 2 -11.56 7.19 -9.04
N LYS A 3 -12.45 6.95 -8.08
CA LYS A 3 -12.23 7.20 -6.65
C LYS A 3 -12.72 6.01 -5.83
N LEU A 4 -11.92 5.58 -4.86
CA LEU A 4 -12.35 4.59 -3.88
C LEU A 4 -13.12 5.25 -2.74
N ILE A 5 -14.16 4.56 -2.29
CA ILE A 5 -15.00 4.94 -1.17
C ILE A 5 -14.38 4.34 0.10
N TRP A 6 -14.09 5.21 1.06
CA TRP A 6 -13.66 4.84 2.40
C TRP A 6 -14.73 5.28 3.40
N GLN A 7 -15.05 4.40 4.35
CA GLN A 7 -15.85 4.77 5.51
C GLN A 7 -14.88 5.12 6.64
N PRO A 8 -14.68 6.41 6.97
CA PRO A 8 -13.67 6.79 7.94
C PRO A 8 -13.91 6.14 9.30
N ASP A 9 -12.83 5.73 9.98
CA ASP A 9 -12.91 5.34 11.38
C ASP A 9 -13.29 6.57 12.22
N PRO A 10 -14.44 6.56 12.93
CA PRO A 10 -15.00 7.77 13.54
C PRO A 10 -14.12 8.31 14.68
N VAL A 11 -13.42 7.43 15.40
CA VAL A 11 -12.52 7.81 16.49
C VAL A 11 -11.27 8.49 15.89
N THR A 12 -10.63 7.84 14.91
CA THR A 12 -9.46 8.40 14.23
C THR A 12 -9.79 9.71 13.55
N LEU A 13 -10.93 9.80 12.86
CA LEU A 13 -11.37 11.02 12.18
C LEU A 13 -11.59 12.17 13.17
N TYR A 14 -12.20 11.90 14.33
CA TYR A 14 -12.39 12.92 15.37
C TYR A 14 -11.05 13.54 15.78
N TRP A 15 -10.12 12.69 16.20
CA TRP A 15 -8.81 13.13 16.69
C TRP A 15 -7.98 13.82 15.62
N ALA A 16 -8.07 13.33 14.38
CA ALA A 16 -7.43 13.97 13.26
C ALA A 16 -8.02 15.39 13.06
N LYS A 17 -9.35 15.53 13.03
CA LYS A 17 -10.06 16.82 12.88
C LYS A 17 -9.77 17.85 13.96
N THR A 18 -9.62 17.42 15.20
CA THR A 18 -9.35 18.33 16.31
C THR A 18 -7.90 18.76 16.37
N THR A 19 -6.99 18.02 15.74
CA THR A 19 -5.56 18.29 15.76
C THR A 19 -5.16 19.30 14.70
N THR A 20 -4.72 20.48 15.14
CA THR A 20 -3.98 21.39 14.27
C THR A 20 -2.56 20.84 14.17
N LEU A 21 -2.27 20.10 13.10
CA LEU A 21 -0.91 19.70 12.79
C LEU A 21 -0.12 20.96 12.43
N THR A 22 0.65 21.49 13.38
CA THR A 22 1.66 22.51 13.07
C THR A 22 2.71 21.83 12.19
N LEU A 23 2.65 22.10 10.89
CA LEU A 23 3.47 21.41 9.91
C LEU A 23 4.94 21.78 10.12
N ILE A 24 5.79 20.76 10.15
CA ILE A 24 7.22 20.94 9.93
C ILE A 24 7.35 21.33 8.46
N ASP A 25 7.50 22.63 8.21
CA ASP A 25 7.77 23.20 6.91
C ASP A 25 9.12 22.67 6.41
N ARG A 26 9.08 21.61 5.63
CA ARG A 26 10.22 21.12 4.85
C ARG A 26 9.81 21.13 3.39
N ASN A 27 9.94 22.32 2.81
CA ASN A 27 10.05 22.50 1.36
C ASN A 27 11.06 21.50 0.80
N GLN A 28 10.59 20.51 0.03
CA GLN A 28 11.21 19.93 -1.17
C GLN A 28 10.53 18.60 -1.53
N ALA A 29 9.55 18.65 -2.42
CA ALA A 29 9.07 17.50 -3.19
C ALA A 29 8.91 17.93 -4.67
N ASP A 30 10.00 18.43 -5.24
CA ASP A 30 10.02 18.95 -6.63
C ASP A 30 10.58 17.95 -7.65
N ASN A 31 10.90 16.70 -7.26
CA ASN A 31 11.40 15.67 -8.19
C ASN A 31 10.81 14.27 -7.87
N ASP A 32 9.53 14.11 -8.21
CA ASP A 32 8.65 13.02 -7.75
C ASP A 32 8.70 11.73 -8.61
N ASP A 33 8.81 11.82 -9.93
CA ASP A 33 8.86 10.62 -10.81
C ASP A 33 10.20 9.88 -10.70
N TYR A 34 11.28 10.62 -10.45
CA TYR A 34 12.61 10.04 -10.30
C TYR A 34 12.74 9.23 -9.00
N PHE A 35 12.15 9.69 -7.89
CA PHE A 35 12.28 8.99 -6.60
C PHE A 35 11.59 7.61 -6.59
N TYR A 36 10.39 7.52 -7.16
CA TYR A 36 9.65 6.25 -7.28
C TYR A 36 10.31 5.26 -8.26
N GLU A 37 11.00 5.76 -9.30
CA GLU A 37 11.79 4.92 -10.22
C GLU A 37 13.19 4.57 -9.69
N VAL A 38 13.75 5.33 -8.74
CA VAL A 38 15.07 5.06 -8.14
C VAL A 38 15.03 3.98 -7.06
N MET A 39 13.86 3.70 -6.48
CA MET A 39 13.60 2.51 -5.63
C MET A 39 13.57 1.20 -6.44
N THR A 40 14.31 1.12 -7.54
CA THR A 40 14.40 -0.05 -8.40
C THR A 40 15.42 -1.03 -7.87
N LYS A 41 14.94 -2.24 -7.57
CA LYS A 41 15.83 -3.35 -7.21
C LYS A 41 15.91 -4.33 -8.35
N ARG A 42 17.13 -4.74 -8.66
CA ARG A 42 17.43 -5.73 -9.69
C ARG A 42 17.59 -7.09 -9.04
N PHE A 43 16.80 -8.05 -9.48
CA PHE A 43 16.87 -9.42 -9.00
C PHE A 43 17.04 -10.39 -10.16
N ASN A 44 17.75 -11.49 -9.88
CA ASN A 44 17.92 -12.57 -10.84
C ASN A 44 16.56 -13.25 -11.12
N PRO A 45 16.07 -13.25 -12.37
CA PRO A 45 14.79 -13.85 -12.75
C PRO A 45 14.67 -15.32 -12.36
N SER A 46 15.76 -16.09 -12.48
CA SER A 46 15.79 -17.52 -12.19
C SER A 46 15.42 -17.85 -10.74
N SER A 47 15.68 -16.94 -9.80
CA SER A 47 15.28 -17.11 -8.39
C SER A 47 13.77 -17.02 -8.18
N TRP A 48 13.04 -16.42 -9.14
CA TRP A 48 11.63 -16.08 -9.01
C TRP A 48 10.71 -16.85 -9.96
N LYS A 49 11.25 -17.51 -11.00
CA LYS A 49 10.45 -18.32 -11.96
C LYS A 49 9.55 -19.36 -11.30
N LYS A 50 9.96 -19.90 -10.15
CA LYS A 50 9.17 -20.85 -9.34
C LYS A 50 7.90 -20.27 -8.70
N TYR A 51 7.69 -18.95 -8.79
CA TYR A 51 6.54 -18.25 -8.19
C TYR A 51 5.53 -17.74 -9.23
N ILE A 52 5.70 -18.14 -10.50
CA ILE A 52 4.79 -17.82 -11.61
C ILE A 52 4.37 -19.10 -12.32
N LEU A 53 3.23 -19.08 -13.00
CA LEU A 53 2.71 -20.26 -13.71
C LEU A 53 3.39 -20.48 -15.07
N LYS A 54 3.75 -19.39 -15.75
CA LYS A 54 4.46 -19.43 -17.04
C LYS A 54 5.97 -19.45 -16.78
N PRO A 55 6.77 -20.09 -17.66
CA PRO A 55 8.21 -20.26 -17.42
C PRO A 55 9.03 -18.97 -17.55
N ASP A 56 8.43 -17.88 -18.04
CA ASP A 56 9.11 -16.63 -18.33
C ASP A 56 8.28 -15.41 -17.93
N PHE A 57 9.00 -14.40 -17.44
CA PHE A 57 8.44 -13.08 -17.19
C PHE A 57 8.26 -12.30 -18.51
N PRO A 58 7.37 -11.30 -18.56
CA PRO A 58 7.18 -10.46 -19.73
C PRO A 58 8.41 -9.61 -20.04
N GLU A 59 8.78 -9.43 -21.31
CA GLU A 59 10.01 -8.70 -21.68
C GLU A 59 10.11 -7.29 -21.10
N PHE A 60 8.99 -6.58 -20.95
CA PHE A 60 8.98 -5.21 -20.42
C PHE A 60 9.41 -5.11 -18.95
N VAL A 61 9.37 -6.22 -18.19
CA VAL A 61 9.80 -6.19 -16.78
C VAL A 61 11.31 -6.30 -16.61
N PHE A 62 12.07 -6.44 -17.69
CA PHE A 62 13.52 -6.59 -17.64
C PHE A 62 14.26 -5.27 -17.84
N LYS A 63 15.35 -5.10 -17.08
CA LYS A 63 16.39 -4.09 -17.34
C LYS A 63 17.74 -4.76 -17.14
N GLU A 64 18.58 -4.77 -18.18
CA GLU A 64 19.91 -5.40 -18.15
C GLU A 64 19.85 -6.86 -17.62
N ASN A 65 18.94 -7.67 -18.19
CA ASN A 65 18.71 -9.08 -17.82
C ASN A 65 18.27 -9.34 -16.37
N SER A 66 17.92 -8.30 -15.61
CA SER A 66 17.38 -8.41 -14.26
C SER A 66 15.91 -8.01 -14.22
N LEU A 67 15.15 -8.60 -13.31
CA LEU A 67 13.79 -8.13 -13.03
C LEU A 67 13.86 -6.70 -12.47
N ASN A 68 13.12 -5.80 -13.10
CA ASN A 68 13.00 -4.39 -12.72
C ASN A 68 11.64 -4.17 -12.05
N SER A 69 11.64 -4.12 -10.72
CA SER A 69 10.42 -3.99 -9.90
C SER A 69 9.96 -2.54 -9.71
N CYS A 70 10.09 -1.68 -10.72
CA CYS A 70 9.54 -0.32 -10.62
C CYS A 70 8.00 -0.34 -10.57
N PRO A 71 7.37 0.67 -9.95
CA PRO A 71 5.91 0.82 -9.94
C PRO A 71 5.25 0.69 -11.31
N SER A 72 5.83 1.29 -12.34
CA SER A 72 5.31 1.24 -13.72
C SER A 72 5.23 -0.18 -14.25
N ASN A 73 6.27 -1.00 -14.03
CA ASN A 73 6.27 -2.41 -14.42
C ASN A 73 5.28 -3.25 -13.60
N ILE A 74 5.16 -2.99 -12.30
CA ILE A 74 4.17 -3.69 -11.44
C ILE A 74 2.75 -3.41 -11.94
N MET A 75 2.41 -2.14 -12.16
CA MET A 75 1.10 -1.74 -12.65
C MET A 75 0.83 -2.28 -14.06
N GLU A 76 1.83 -2.32 -14.93
CA GLU A 76 1.68 -2.87 -16.28
C GLU A 76 1.38 -4.38 -16.26
N CYS A 77 2.02 -5.15 -15.37
CA CYS A 77 1.65 -6.55 -15.15
C CYS A 77 0.17 -6.69 -14.77
N PHE A 78 -0.32 -5.87 -13.83
CA PHE A 78 -1.72 -5.91 -13.41
C PHE A 78 -2.70 -5.50 -14.51
N LYS A 79 -2.38 -4.47 -15.31
CA LYS A 79 -3.17 -4.10 -16.50
C LYS A 79 -3.27 -5.25 -17.50
N ARG A 80 -2.20 -6.03 -17.65
CA ARG A 80 -2.15 -7.21 -18.52
C ARG A 80 -2.69 -8.49 -17.88
N LYS A 81 -3.29 -8.42 -16.69
CA LYS A 81 -3.80 -9.56 -15.91
C LYS A 81 -2.73 -10.61 -15.58
N GLN A 82 -1.46 -10.18 -15.51
CA GLN A 82 -0.29 -10.97 -15.12
C GLN A 82 -0.08 -10.83 -13.61
N TYR A 83 -1.04 -11.35 -12.82
CA TYR A 83 -1.14 -11.09 -11.39
C TYR A 83 0.01 -11.69 -10.57
N LEU A 84 0.46 -12.91 -10.89
CA LEU A 84 1.60 -13.51 -10.20
C LEU A 84 2.91 -12.79 -10.53
N GLU A 85 3.10 -12.36 -11.77
CA GLU A 85 4.27 -11.57 -12.17
C GLU A 85 4.27 -10.22 -11.44
N GLY A 86 3.12 -9.53 -11.41
CA GLY A 86 2.97 -8.29 -10.64
C GLY A 86 3.16 -8.50 -9.13
N LEU A 87 2.72 -9.64 -8.59
CA LEU A 87 2.96 -10.02 -7.20
C LEU A 87 4.47 -10.18 -6.93
N VAL A 88 5.21 -10.91 -7.77
CA VAL A 88 6.66 -11.06 -7.64
C VAL A 88 7.34 -9.70 -7.59
N LEU A 89 7.03 -8.81 -8.54
CA LEU A 89 7.61 -7.48 -8.57
C LEU A 89 7.23 -6.66 -7.33
N THR A 90 6.00 -6.79 -6.83
CA THR A 90 5.55 -6.16 -5.58
C THR A 90 6.35 -6.66 -4.36
N VAL A 91 6.61 -7.96 -4.27
CA VAL A 91 7.41 -8.58 -3.20
C VAL A 91 8.84 -8.05 -3.23
N ILE A 92 9.43 -7.97 -4.42
CA ILE A 92 10.78 -7.44 -4.64
C ILE A 92 10.85 -5.98 -4.21
N TRP A 93 9.93 -5.15 -4.72
CA TRP A 93 9.87 -3.72 -4.43
C TRP A 93 9.71 -3.47 -2.93
N GLY A 94 8.80 -4.18 -2.26
CA GLY A 94 8.56 -4.05 -0.83
C GLY A 94 9.60 -4.69 0.09
N ASN A 95 10.72 -5.20 -0.43
CA ASN A 95 11.77 -5.89 0.33
C ASN A 95 11.29 -7.13 1.11
N MET A 96 10.25 -7.81 0.61
CA MET A 96 9.60 -8.94 1.27
C MET A 96 10.20 -10.30 0.84
N VAL A 97 11.43 -10.29 0.32
CA VAL A 97 12.12 -11.49 -0.21
C VAL A 97 12.29 -12.57 0.85
N ARG A 98 12.63 -12.17 2.09
CA ARG A 98 12.78 -13.12 3.21
C ARG A 98 11.46 -13.74 3.66
N THR A 99 10.33 -13.13 3.32
CA THR A 99 8.99 -13.61 3.66
C THR A 99 8.26 -14.22 2.46
N ALA A 100 8.94 -14.39 1.31
CA ALA A 100 8.34 -14.95 0.09
C ALA A 100 7.64 -16.30 0.35
N ASN A 101 8.25 -17.20 1.13
CA ASN A 101 7.63 -18.49 1.44
C ASN A 101 6.29 -18.37 2.19
N LYS A 102 6.08 -17.31 2.98
CA LYS A 102 4.79 -17.06 3.64
C LYS A 102 3.74 -16.51 2.67
N ILE A 103 4.19 -15.78 1.65
CA ILE A 103 3.33 -15.19 0.61
C ILE A 103 2.85 -16.29 -0.35
N TYR A 104 3.76 -17.19 -0.74
CA TYR A 104 3.51 -18.32 -1.63
C TYR A 104 3.26 -19.63 -0.87
N GLN A 105 2.57 -19.56 0.26
CA GLN A 105 2.25 -20.74 1.09
C GLN A 105 1.15 -21.62 0.46
N LYS A 106 0.30 -21.03 -0.40
CA LYS A 106 -0.69 -21.73 -1.21
C LYS A 106 -0.07 -22.08 -2.57
N ASP A 107 -0.65 -23.05 -3.27
CA ASP A 107 -0.23 -23.34 -4.64
C ASP A 107 -0.50 -22.13 -5.56
N LEU A 108 0.31 -22.00 -6.61
CA LEU A 108 0.28 -20.83 -7.49
C LEU A 108 -1.05 -20.68 -8.24
N LYS A 109 -1.76 -21.77 -8.51
CA LYS A 109 -3.04 -21.73 -9.21
C LYS A 109 -4.11 -21.12 -8.30
N THR A 110 -4.19 -21.58 -7.05
CA THR A 110 -5.07 -20.97 -6.04
C THR A 110 -4.77 -19.49 -5.84
N ILE A 111 -3.49 -19.10 -5.75
CA ILE A 111 -3.12 -17.68 -5.63
C ILE A 111 -3.62 -16.91 -6.86
N GLN A 112 -3.29 -17.35 -8.07
CA GLN A 112 -3.72 -16.70 -9.32
C GLN A 112 -5.25 -16.56 -9.40
N GLU A 113 -6.00 -17.59 -9.03
CA GLU A 113 -7.47 -17.58 -9.06
C GLU A 113 -8.07 -16.57 -8.08
N GLU A 114 -7.56 -16.48 -6.84
CA GLU A 114 -8.04 -15.48 -5.89
C GLU A 114 -7.62 -14.06 -6.31
N LEU A 115 -6.39 -13.87 -6.82
CA LEU A 115 -5.92 -12.58 -7.30
C LEU A 115 -6.72 -12.07 -8.51
N ALA A 116 -7.18 -12.98 -9.38
CA ALA A 116 -7.96 -12.62 -10.56
C ALA A 116 -9.35 -12.07 -10.24
N LYS A 117 -9.89 -12.35 -9.04
CA LYS A 117 -11.21 -11.88 -8.58
C LYS A 117 -11.17 -10.45 -8.03
N LEU A 118 -10.00 -10.00 -7.55
CA LEU A 118 -9.87 -8.73 -6.82
C LEU A 118 -10.30 -7.49 -7.62
N PRO A 119 -9.96 -7.36 -8.93
CA PRO A 119 -10.40 -6.20 -9.71
C PRO A 119 -11.93 -6.08 -9.80
N GLU A 120 -12.63 -7.20 -9.97
CA GLU A 120 -14.09 -7.25 -10.05
C GLU A 120 -14.73 -6.84 -8.72
N LEU A 121 -14.25 -7.41 -7.60
CA LEU A 121 -14.70 -7.03 -6.26
C LEU A 121 -14.53 -5.52 -5.99
N ILE A 122 -13.42 -4.94 -6.45
CA ILE A 122 -13.15 -3.50 -6.29
C ILE A 122 -14.08 -2.66 -7.17
N GLU A 123 -14.29 -3.07 -8.41
CA GLU A 123 -15.14 -2.32 -9.35
C GLU A 123 -16.61 -2.34 -8.91
N GLU A 124 -17.11 -3.48 -8.45
CA GLU A 124 -18.49 -3.64 -7.99
C GLU A 124 -18.80 -2.84 -6.72
N SER A 125 -17.86 -2.83 -5.76
CA SER A 125 -18.08 -2.18 -4.46
C SER A 125 -17.55 -0.76 -4.37
N SER A 126 -16.70 -0.34 -5.32
CA SER A 126 -15.88 0.88 -5.22
C SER A 126 -15.09 0.96 -3.90
N SER A 127 -14.79 -0.18 -3.29
CA SER A 127 -14.07 -0.35 -2.03
C SER A 127 -13.04 -1.47 -2.18
N ILE A 128 -12.05 -1.53 -1.30
CA ILE A 128 -11.08 -2.62 -1.29
C ILE A 128 -11.38 -3.68 -0.21
N GLU A 129 -12.42 -3.50 0.60
CA GLU A 129 -12.66 -4.33 1.80
C GLU A 129 -12.78 -5.83 1.48
N SER A 130 -13.61 -6.19 0.49
CA SER A 130 -13.75 -7.58 0.06
C SER A 130 -12.42 -8.14 -0.45
N SER A 131 -11.69 -7.34 -1.24
CA SER A 131 -10.37 -7.72 -1.75
C SER A 131 -9.33 -7.86 -0.64
N TRP A 132 -9.38 -6.99 0.38
CA TRP A 132 -8.56 -7.07 1.57
C TRP A 132 -8.78 -8.40 2.30
N ASN A 133 -10.05 -8.77 2.53
CA ASN A 133 -10.41 -10.01 3.20
C ASN A 133 -9.95 -11.25 2.41
N VAL A 134 -10.01 -11.23 1.08
CA VAL A 134 -9.43 -12.31 0.26
C VAL A 134 -7.92 -12.44 0.54
N LEU A 135 -7.18 -11.33 0.53
CA LEU A 135 -5.74 -11.36 0.74
C LEU A 135 -5.36 -11.80 2.16
N THR A 136 -6.00 -11.25 3.19
CA THR A 136 -5.62 -11.50 4.59
C THR A 136 -6.22 -12.78 5.16
N GLN A 137 -7.45 -13.14 4.80
CA GLN A 137 -8.12 -14.31 5.37
C GLN A 137 -7.94 -15.57 4.51
N LYS A 138 -8.08 -15.46 3.17
CA LYS A 138 -7.96 -16.65 2.30
C LYS A 138 -6.52 -16.96 1.92
N LEU A 139 -5.75 -15.95 1.50
CA LEU A 139 -4.34 -16.12 1.17
C LEU A 139 -3.42 -16.05 2.40
N GLY A 140 -3.93 -15.54 3.53
CA GLY A 140 -3.18 -15.48 4.79
C GLY A 140 -2.03 -14.48 4.76
N TRP A 141 -2.13 -13.44 3.94
CA TRP A 141 -1.10 -12.41 3.82
C TRP A 141 -1.20 -11.38 4.95
N SER A 142 -0.05 -10.81 5.32
CA SER A 142 -0.02 -9.71 6.28
C SER A 142 -0.59 -8.43 5.69
N LYS A 143 -1.04 -7.51 6.55
CA LYS A 143 -1.48 -6.15 6.12
C LYS A 143 -0.46 -5.42 5.26
N VAL A 144 0.84 -5.64 5.46
CA VAL A 144 1.90 -5.00 4.68
C VAL A 144 1.90 -5.51 3.24
N MET A 145 1.85 -6.82 3.04
CA MET A 145 1.76 -7.40 1.70
C MET A 145 0.44 -7.03 1.03
N SER A 146 -0.68 -7.15 1.76
CA SER A 146 -2.01 -6.83 1.23
C SER A 146 -2.16 -5.37 0.81
N SER A 147 -1.69 -4.42 1.63
CA SER A 147 -1.72 -2.99 1.29
C SER A 147 -0.84 -2.67 0.08
N LYS A 148 0.37 -3.21 -0.03
CA LYS A 148 1.26 -3.00 -1.19
C LYS A 148 0.66 -3.58 -2.48
N TYR A 149 0.07 -4.77 -2.41
CA TYR A 149 -0.58 -5.38 -3.57
C TYR A 149 -1.78 -4.54 -4.03
N LEU A 150 -2.65 -4.15 -3.11
CA LEU A 150 -3.85 -3.34 -3.43
C LEU A 150 -3.49 -1.92 -3.87
N HIS A 151 -2.41 -1.34 -3.35
CA HIS A 151 -1.86 -0.06 -3.80
C HIS A 151 -1.59 -0.08 -5.31
N PHE A 152 -0.78 -1.02 -5.77
CA PHE A 152 -0.46 -1.11 -7.20
C PHE A 152 -1.65 -1.58 -8.04
N LEU A 153 -2.46 -2.51 -7.54
CA LEU A 153 -3.64 -2.99 -8.26
C LEU A 153 -4.62 -1.86 -8.54
N THR A 154 -5.04 -1.13 -7.51
CA THR A 154 -6.03 -0.05 -7.66
C THR A 154 -5.51 1.09 -8.54
N ARG A 155 -4.23 1.46 -8.43
CA ARG A 155 -3.61 2.42 -9.35
C ARG A 155 -3.59 1.91 -10.79
N SER A 156 -3.30 0.63 -11.01
CA SER A 156 -3.33 0.03 -12.35
C SER A 156 -4.73 0.08 -13.00
N MET A 157 -5.79 0.07 -12.18
CA MET A 157 -7.19 0.19 -12.58
C MET A 157 -7.67 1.64 -12.80
N GLY A 158 -6.81 2.64 -12.55
CA GLY A 158 -7.11 4.07 -12.74
C GLY A 158 -7.74 4.77 -11.52
N TYR A 159 -7.67 4.18 -10.32
CA TYR A 159 -8.04 4.86 -9.08
C TYR A 159 -6.91 5.81 -8.65
N GLU A 160 -7.09 7.09 -8.94
CA GLU A 160 -6.11 8.15 -8.63
C GLU A 160 -6.41 8.83 -7.29
N GLN A 161 -7.69 8.86 -6.89
CA GLN A 161 -8.13 9.43 -5.63
C GLN A 161 -8.41 8.35 -4.59
N ASN A 162 -7.95 8.58 -3.36
CA ASN A 162 -8.12 7.69 -2.22
C ASN A 162 -7.67 6.24 -2.48
N HIS A 163 -6.68 6.02 -3.34
CA HIS A 163 -6.13 4.68 -3.49
C HIS A 163 -5.42 4.28 -2.17
N PRO A 164 -5.42 2.98 -1.80
CA PRO A 164 -4.71 2.52 -0.61
C PRO A 164 -3.24 2.92 -0.66
N VAL A 165 -2.77 3.58 0.39
CA VAL A 165 -1.35 3.89 0.55
C VAL A 165 -0.65 2.63 1.06
N ALA A 166 0.41 2.22 0.35
CA ALA A 166 1.21 1.08 0.74
C ALA A 166 1.78 1.27 2.14
N ILE A 167 1.65 0.27 3.02
CA ILE A 167 2.27 0.34 4.34
C ILE A 167 3.79 0.17 4.18
N ASP A 168 4.54 1.21 4.52
CA ASP A 168 5.94 1.08 4.90
C ASP A 168 6.07 1.16 6.42
N ASN A 169 6.47 0.05 7.02
CA ASN A 169 6.57 -0.06 8.47
C ASN A 169 7.47 1.03 9.07
N ARG A 170 8.53 1.51 8.39
CA ARG A 170 9.41 2.53 9.00
C ARG A 170 8.76 3.91 9.05
N ALA A 171 8.29 4.42 7.91
CA ALA A 171 7.70 5.76 7.85
C ALA A 171 6.48 5.91 8.76
N ILE A 172 5.69 4.83 8.90
CA ILE A 172 4.41 4.87 9.61
C ILE A 172 4.54 4.42 11.07
N ILE A 173 5.26 3.32 11.37
CA ILE A 173 5.42 2.83 12.75
C ILE A 173 6.26 3.81 13.55
N ASP A 174 7.36 4.30 12.97
CA ASP A 174 8.36 5.06 13.72
C ASP A 174 8.17 6.57 13.56
N GLY A 175 7.45 7.01 12.51
CA GLY A 175 7.27 8.41 12.16
C GLY A 175 5.87 8.95 12.44
N LEU A 176 4.97 8.80 11.46
CA LEU A 176 3.68 9.48 11.42
C LEU A 176 2.76 9.12 12.60
N TRP A 177 2.58 7.83 12.89
CA TRP A 177 1.63 7.40 13.92
C TRP A 177 2.03 7.82 15.33
N PRO A 178 3.28 7.60 15.81
CA PRO A 178 3.70 8.08 17.13
C PRO A 178 3.61 9.60 17.26
N ALA A 179 3.96 10.36 16.20
CA ALA A 179 3.86 11.81 16.20
C ALA A 179 2.41 12.27 16.41
N LEU A 180 1.44 11.63 15.73
CA LEU A 180 0.03 11.95 15.86
C LEU A 180 -0.56 11.52 17.20
N VAL A 181 -0.24 10.33 17.68
CA VAL A 181 -0.68 9.89 19.02
C VAL A 181 -0.13 10.81 20.11
N ARG A 182 1.10 11.33 19.96
CA ARG A 182 1.65 12.33 20.88
C ARG A 182 0.82 13.61 20.85
N LEU A 183 0.52 14.13 19.67
CA LEU A 183 -0.33 15.33 19.52
C LEU A 183 -1.71 15.12 20.15
N PHE A 184 -2.37 13.97 19.90
CA PHE A 184 -3.67 13.65 20.48
C PHE A 184 -3.63 13.66 22.02
N LYS A 185 -2.55 13.15 22.62
CA LYS A 185 -2.36 13.17 24.07
C LYS A 185 -2.12 14.60 24.60
N GLU A 186 -1.37 15.41 23.87
CA GLU A 186 -1.07 16.81 24.24
C GLU A 186 -2.30 17.71 24.21
N GLN A 187 -3.33 17.36 23.42
CA GLN A 187 -4.60 18.11 23.39
C GLN A 187 -5.42 18.00 24.70
N GLY A 188 -5.15 16.99 25.53
CA GLY A 188 -5.79 16.85 26.84
C GLY A 188 -7.29 16.54 26.83
N ASP A 189 -7.89 16.21 25.68
CA ASP A 189 -9.28 15.77 25.61
C ASP A 189 -9.43 14.37 26.23
N THR A 190 -10.08 14.30 27.39
CA THR A 190 -10.34 13.05 28.12
C THR A 190 -11.74 12.49 27.87
N THR A 191 -12.56 13.19 27.08
CA THR A 191 -13.96 12.81 26.82
C THR A 191 -14.07 11.66 25.82
N ARG A 192 -13.02 11.40 25.04
CA ARG A 192 -12.98 10.32 24.04
C ARG A 192 -11.76 9.43 24.19
N GLN A 193 -11.93 8.18 23.79
CA GLN A 193 -10.82 7.23 23.71
C GLN A 193 -9.89 7.60 22.56
N LEU A 194 -8.58 7.46 22.77
CA LEU A 194 -7.59 7.59 21.70
C LEU A 194 -7.79 6.50 20.63
N PRO A 195 -7.41 6.77 19.37
CA PRO A 195 -7.46 5.76 18.33
C PRO A 195 -6.63 4.53 18.71
N LYS A 196 -7.16 3.34 18.46
CA LYS A 196 -6.40 2.10 18.62
C LYS A 196 -5.21 2.10 17.65
N PRO A 197 -4.06 1.52 18.03
CA PRO A 197 -2.93 1.38 17.12
C PRO A 197 -3.34 0.71 15.80
N TRP A 198 -2.75 1.13 14.69
CA TRP A 198 -3.00 0.50 13.38
C TRP A 198 -2.25 -0.83 13.19
N ASN A 199 -1.41 -1.23 14.14
CA ASN A 199 -0.61 -2.46 14.04
C ASN A 199 -1.16 -3.62 14.88
N THR A 200 -2.40 -3.54 15.37
CA THR A 200 -2.99 -4.54 16.28
C THR A 200 -3.21 -5.90 15.63
N ASP A 201 -3.58 -5.94 14.35
CA ASP A 201 -3.96 -7.15 13.62
C ASP A 201 -3.93 -6.88 12.10
N ASP A 202 -4.38 -7.85 11.29
CA ASP A 202 -4.47 -7.76 9.83
C ASP A 202 -5.91 -7.50 9.33
N SER A 203 -6.80 -7.02 10.21
CA SER A 203 -8.20 -6.71 9.85
C SER A 203 -8.31 -5.49 8.95
N PHE A 204 -9.43 -5.41 8.20
CA PHE A 204 -9.71 -4.25 7.37
C PHE A 204 -9.94 -2.99 8.22
N GLU A 205 -10.59 -3.13 9.37
CA GLU A 205 -10.84 -2.04 10.32
C GLU A 205 -9.53 -1.39 10.77
N THR A 206 -8.53 -2.20 11.07
CA THR A 206 -7.19 -1.73 11.42
C THR A 206 -6.53 -0.97 10.26
N PHE A 207 -6.66 -1.45 9.03
CA PHE A 207 -6.18 -0.72 7.85
C PHE A 207 -6.99 0.55 7.55
N ASN A 208 -8.28 0.53 7.80
CA ASN A 208 -9.17 1.67 7.61
C ASN A 208 -8.86 2.80 8.61
N ARG A 209 -8.51 2.48 9.87
CA ARG A 209 -7.95 3.47 10.82
C ARG A 209 -6.71 4.15 10.23
N TYR A 210 -5.80 3.35 9.69
CA TYR A 210 -4.60 3.86 9.02
C TYR A 210 -4.96 4.78 7.83
N MET A 211 -5.80 4.34 6.91
CA MET A 211 -6.20 5.14 5.75
C MET A 211 -6.99 6.39 6.12
N THR A 212 -7.79 6.35 7.19
CA THR A 212 -8.49 7.53 7.73
C THR A 212 -7.48 8.61 8.13
N LEU A 213 -6.44 8.21 8.85
CA LEU A 213 -5.39 9.13 9.28
C LEU A 213 -4.64 9.72 8.09
N ILE A 214 -4.26 8.86 7.14
CA ILE A 214 -3.47 9.21 5.97
C ILE A 214 -4.23 10.18 5.06
N ASN A 215 -5.49 9.88 4.76
CA ASN A 215 -6.33 10.73 3.91
C ASN A 215 -6.57 12.10 4.56
N TYR A 216 -6.78 12.14 5.88
CA TYR A 216 -6.97 13.41 6.59
C TYR A 216 -5.67 14.22 6.68
N TRP A 217 -4.54 13.55 6.97
CA TRP A 217 -3.23 14.19 6.95
C TRP A 217 -2.93 14.80 5.57
N ALA A 218 -3.22 14.06 4.50
CA ALA A 218 -3.05 14.53 3.12
C ALA A 218 -3.92 15.76 2.82
N GLU A 219 -5.18 15.75 3.25
CA GLU A 219 -6.11 16.88 3.12
C GLU A 219 -5.57 18.14 3.82
N LEU A 220 -5.13 18.01 5.08
CA LEU A 220 -4.54 19.13 5.82
C LEU A 220 -3.28 19.69 5.17
N CYS A 221 -2.43 18.83 4.63
CA CYS A 221 -1.19 19.25 3.98
C CYS A 221 -1.41 19.72 2.54
N SER A 222 -2.64 19.69 2.02
CA SER A 222 -2.94 19.88 0.58
C SER A 222 -2.10 18.98 -0.34
N VAL A 223 -1.71 17.80 0.16
CA VAL A 223 -0.92 16.82 -0.59
C VAL A 223 -1.89 15.96 -1.40
N PRO A 224 -1.77 15.91 -2.73
CA PRO A 224 -2.58 15.01 -3.54
C PRO A 224 -2.38 13.56 -3.08
N ASN A 225 -3.47 12.78 -2.98
CA ASN A 225 -3.40 11.38 -2.52
C ASN A 225 -2.31 10.54 -3.23
N ILE A 226 -2.11 10.76 -4.53
CA ILE A 226 -1.07 10.10 -5.35
C ILE A 226 0.36 10.37 -4.88
N ARG A 227 0.59 11.45 -4.12
CA ARG A 227 1.89 11.90 -3.61
C ARG A 227 2.08 11.62 -2.12
N VAL A 228 1.06 11.13 -1.44
CA VAL A 228 1.08 10.93 0.01
C VAL A 228 2.20 9.99 0.42
N GLU A 229 2.41 8.90 -0.30
CA GLU A 229 3.48 7.94 0.02
C GLU A 229 4.88 8.57 -0.08
N VAL A 230 5.17 9.30 -1.17
CA VAL A 230 6.47 9.98 -1.36
C VAL A 230 6.70 11.02 -0.28
N THR A 231 5.68 11.81 0.00
CA THR A 231 5.76 12.89 1.00
C THR A 231 6.03 12.32 2.38
N LEU A 232 5.31 11.25 2.77
CA LEU A 232 5.56 10.57 4.04
C LEU A 232 6.94 9.94 4.09
N PHE A 233 7.43 9.36 2.99
CA PHE A 233 8.77 8.80 2.94
C PHE A 233 9.83 9.90 3.15
N MET A 234 9.75 11.01 2.42
CA MET A 234 10.70 12.13 2.55
C MET A 234 10.68 12.79 3.94
N MET A 235 9.54 12.78 4.62
CA MET A 235 9.41 13.37 5.96
C MET A 235 9.96 12.49 7.08
N TYR A 236 9.93 11.17 6.91
CA TYR A 236 10.16 10.22 8.00
C TYR A 236 11.28 9.18 7.73
N VAL A 237 11.91 9.19 6.56
CA VAL A 237 13.03 8.31 6.16
C VAL A 237 14.17 9.14 5.57
#